data_AF-A0A527NCM5-F1
#
_entry.id   AF-A0A527NCM5-F1
#
_cell.length_a   1.000
_cell.length_b   1.000
_cell.length_c   1.000
_cell.angle_alpha   90.00
_cell.angle_beta   90.00
_cell.angle_gamma   90.00
#
_symmetry.space_group_name_H-M   'P 1'
#
loop_
_entity.id
_entity.type
_entity.pdbx_description
1 polymer ?
#
loop_
_entity_poly.entity_id
_entity_poly.type
_entity_poly.pdbx_seq_one_letter_code
_entity_poly.pdbx_strand_id
1 'polypeptide(L)'
;MAAPKQTDPQFKLRLTPEIKSRIEENAATNNRSLNAEMLDRLDKGLAHERLLGEIRRLESDVAMLMSQTSELAQSLERRERDLFTDLVKLRRLEPENESLRETIKSKDEIIELLQSHLSLMRMAGALQKHSINLLDSILDEAEAGGDEILKRTIANRKVELDNEQEDEFDELFAEMKRMGRIVRISTKD
;
A
#
# COMPACT_ATOMS: atom_id res chain seq x y z
N MET A 1 47.67 -36.40 -18.89
CA MET A 1 46.25 -36.05 -18.62
C MET A 1 46.05 -34.61 -19.05
N ALA A 2 45.15 -34.33 -19.99
CA ALA A 2 44.93 -32.97 -20.51
C ALA A 2 44.07 -32.17 -19.51
N ALA A 3 44.55 -31.00 -19.09
CA ALA A 3 43.80 -30.09 -18.22
C ALA A 3 42.50 -29.63 -18.93
N PRO A 4 41.37 -29.49 -18.20
CA PRO A 4 40.11 -29.09 -18.80
C PRO A 4 40.28 -27.69 -19.42
N LYS A 5 40.02 -27.59 -20.73
CA LYS A 5 39.98 -26.31 -21.45
C LYS A 5 38.85 -25.48 -20.83
N GLN A 6 39.21 -24.38 -20.18
CA GLN A 6 38.26 -23.40 -19.67
C GLN A 6 37.40 -22.89 -20.85
N THR A 7 36.10 -23.21 -20.82
CA THR A 7 35.13 -22.90 -21.87
C THR A 7 34.46 -21.54 -21.71
N ASP A 8 34.71 -20.85 -20.60
CA ASP A 8 34.04 -19.59 -20.30
C ASP A 8 34.62 -18.42 -21.10
N PRO A 9 33.76 -17.53 -21.65
CA PRO A 9 34.21 -16.36 -22.38
C PRO A 9 35.10 -15.46 -21.51
N GLN A 10 36.33 -15.19 -21.95
CA GLN A 10 37.20 -14.22 -21.27
C GLN A 10 36.90 -12.80 -21.75
N PHE A 11 36.27 -12.00 -20.89
CA PHE A 11 36.03 -10.58 -21.14
C PHE A 11 37.27 -9.74 -20.79
N LYS A 12 37.82 -9.02 -21.77
CA LYS A 12 38.90 -8.04 -21.55
C LYS A 12 38.31 -6.69 -21.18
N LEU A 13 37.89 -6.55 -19.92
CA LEU A 13 37.34 -5.30 -19.40
C LEU A 13 38.43 -4.22 -19.28
N ARG A 14 38.14 -3.01 -19.76
CA ARG A 14 38.98 -1.82 -19.56
C ARG A 14 38.42 -1.04 -18.39
N LEU A 15 39.04 -1.18 -17.22
CA LEU A 15 38.68 -0.47 -16.00
C LEU A 15 39.65 0.67 -15.75
N THR A 16 39.17 1.78 -15.19
CA THR A 16 40.05 2.81 -14.65
C THR A 16 40.80 2.25 -13.44
N PRO A 17 41.99 2.79 -13.11
CA PRO A 17 42.77 2.32 -11.97
C PRO A 17 41.99 2.37 -10.65
N GLU A 18 41.21 3.43 -10.44
CA GLU A 18 40.39 3.63 -9.24
C GLU A 18 39.31 2.56 -9.08
N ILE A 19 38.59 2.24 -10.16
CA ILE A 19 37.53 1.21 -10.13
C ILE A 19 38.15 -0.16 -9.87
N LYS A 20 39.29 -0.46 -10.50
CA LYS A 20 40.00 -1.72 -10.29
C LYS A 20 40.42 -1.89 -8.82
N SER A 21 41.09 -0.88 -8.25
CA SER A 21 41.53 -0.92 -6.84
C SER A 21 40.36 -1.11 -5.88
N ARG A 22 39.23 -0.43 -6.14
CA ARG A 22 38.04 -0.55 -5.30
C ARG A 22 37.42 -1.94 -5.37
N ILE A 23 37.40 -2.59 -6.54
CA ILE A 23 36.90 -3.97 -6.67
C ILE A 23 37.84 -4.95 -5.95
N GLU A 24 39.16 -4.76 -6.06
CA GLU A 24 40.17 -5.58 -5.38
C GLU A 24 40.02 -5.53 -3.85
N GLU A 25 39.87 -4.32 -3.29
CA GLU A 25 39.66 -4.11 -1.85
C GLU A 25 38.38 -4.79 -1.34
N ASN A 26 37.29 -4.66 -2.10
CA ASN A 26 36.02 -5.30 -1.76
C ASN A 26 36.08 -6.82 -1.86
N ALA A 27 36.72 -7.35 -2.91
CA ALA A 27 36.93 -8.78 -3.06
C ALA A 27 37.75 -9.35 -1.89
N ALA A 28 38.81 -8.64 -1.47
CA ALA A 28 39.61 -9.01 -0.31
C ALA A 28 38.80 -8.99 0.99
N THR A 29 38.03 -7.93 1.22
CA THR A 29 37.15 -7.78 2.41
C THR A 29 36.10 -8.89 2.48
N ASN A 30 35.52 -9.26 1.32
CA ASN A 30 34.49 -10.28 1.22
C ASN A 30 35.04 -11.72 1.14
N ASN A 31 36.36 -11.90 1.21
CA ASN A 31 37.04 -13.20 1.03
C ASN A 31 36.65 -13.91 -0.27
N ARG A 32 36.55 -13.15 -1.37
CA ARG A 32 36.15 -13.64 -2.70
C ARG A 32 37.23 -13.32 -3.74
N SER A 33 37.22 -14.07 -4.84
CA SER A 33 38.05 -13.71 -5.99
C SER A 33 37.48 -12.45 -6.66
N LEU A 34 38.35 -11.69 -7.34
CA LEU A 34 37.95 -10.50 -8.08
C LEU A 34 36.81 -10.80 -9.09
N ASN A 35 36.90 -11.94 -9.79
CA ASN A 35 35.86 -12.36 -10.73
C ASN A 35 34.54 -12.69 -10.01
N ALA A 36 34.59 -13.36 -8.86
CA ALA A 36 33.39 -13.66 -8.08
C ALA A 36 32.73 -12.40 -7.52
N GLU A 37 33.51 -11.42 -7.06
CA GLU A 37 32.99 -10.12 -6.61
C GLU A 37 32.36 -9.32 -7.77
N MET A 38 32.98 -9.32 -8.95
CA MET A 38 32.41 -8.66 -10.13
C MET A 38 31.08 -9.30 -10.56
N LEU A 39 30.99 -10.63 -10.57
CA LEU A 39 29.76 -11.34 -10.90
C LEU A 39 28.65 -11.04 -9.87
N ASP A 40 28.96 -11.14 -8.57
CA ASP A 40 27.99 -10.86 -7.50
C ASP A 40 27.44 -9.43 -7.57
N ARG A 41 28.29 -8.44 -7.87
CA ARG A 41 27.85 -7.05 -8.07
C ARG A 41 27.00 -6.86 -9.32
N LEU A 42 27.37 -7.49 -10.43
CA LEU A 42 26.59 -7.42 -11.66
C LEU A 42 25.22 -8.05 -11.47
N ASP A 43 25.15 -9.24 -10.85
CA ASP A 43 23.90 -9.92 -10.55
C ASP A 43 23.00 -9.07 -9.64
N LYS A 44 23.56 -8.48 -8.58
CA LYS A 44 22.82 -7.57 -7.69
C LYS A 44 22.34 -6.32 -8.41
N GLY A 45 23.17 -5.72 -9.26
CA GLY A 45 22.80 -4.54 -10.04
C GLY A 45 21.65 -4.82 -11.00
N LEU A 46 21.71 -5.95 -11.72
CA LEU A 46 20.65 -6.38 -12.64
C LEU A 46 19.36 -6.75 -11.90
N ALA A 47 19.48 -7.42 -10.75
CA ALA A 47 18.33 -7.72 -9.90
C ALA A 47 17.67 -6.44 -9.36
N HIS A 48 18.47 -5.45 -8.96
CA HIS A 48 17.98 -4.16 -8.49
C HIS A 48 17.21 -3.40 -9.58
N GLU A 49 17.74 -3.34 -10.80
CA GLU A 49 17.02 -2.71 -11.93
C GLU A 49 15.69 -3.39 -12.23
N ARG A 50 15.65 -4.72 -12.17
CA ARG A 50 14.42 -5.48 -12.33
C ARG A 50 13.40 -5.15 -11.24
N LEU A 51 13.83 -5.16 -9.97
CA LEU A 51 12.97 -4.82 -8.83
C LEU A 51 12.42 -3.40 -8.95
N LEU A 52 13.24 -2.42 -9.35
CA LEU A 52 12.78 -1.05 -9.62
C LEU A 52 11.76 -0.98 -10.76
N GLY A 53 11.87 -1.85 -11.76
CA GLY A 53 10.87 -1.97 -12.82
C GLY A 53 9.53 -2.52 -12.30
N GLU A 54 9.59 -3.56 -11.47
CA GLU A 54 8.40 -4.17 -10.85
C GLU A 54 7.70 -3.19 -9.88
N ILE A 55 8.47 -2.46 -9.07
CA ILE A 55 7.93 -1.42 -8.16
C ILE A 55 7.18 -0.34 -8.96
N ARG A 56 7.80 0.22 -10.02
CA ARG A 56 7.15 1.24 -10.85
C ARG A 56 5.86 0.76 -11.50
N ARG A 57 5.82 -0.51 -11.90
CA ARG A 57 4.61 -1.14 -12.43
C ARG A 57 3.52 -1.22 -11.37
N LEU A 58 3.86 -1.73 -10.18
CA LEU A 58 2.92 -1.85 -9.07
C LEU A 58 2.39 -0.49 -8.62
N GLU A 59 3.23 0.55 -8.58
CA GLU A 59 2.80 1.92 -8.30
C GLU A 59 1.76 2.43 -9.31
N SER A 60 1.97 2.15 -10.60
CA SER A 60 1.00 2.49 -11.66
C SER A 60 -0.32 1.74 -11.49
N ASP A 61 -0.26 0.45 -11.15
CA ASP A 61 -1.45 -0.37 -10.96
C ASP A 61 -2.26 0.10 -9.73
N VAL A 62 -1.58 0.45 -8.63
CA VAL A 62 -2.21 1.02 -7.43
C VAL A 62 -2.89 2.35 -7.75
N ALA A 63 -2.22 3.25 -8.47
CA ALA A 63 -2.82 4.53 -8.86
C ALA A 63 -4.09 4.35 -9.70
N MET A 64 -4.09 3.38 -10.61
CA MET A 64 -5.26 3.04 -11.43
C MET A 64 -6.41 2.51 -10.57
N LEU A 65 -6.13 1.58 -9.64
CA LEU A 65 -7.12 1.04 -8.71
C LEU A 65 -7.70 2.13 -7.81
N MET A 66 -6.89 3.10 -7.36
CA MET A 66 -7.37 4.24 -6.57
C MET A 66 -8.33 5.15 -7.35
N SER A 67 -8.09 5.35 -8.64
CA SER A 67 -9.02 6.08 -9.50
C SER A 67 -10.36 5.35 -9.60
N GLN A 68 -10.31 4.03 -9.85
CA GLN A 68 -11.51 3.20 -9.99
C GLN A 68 -12.33 3.14 -8.70
N THR A 69 -11.67 3.03 -7.53
CA THR A 69 -12.38 3.02 -6.24
C THR A 69 -13.02 4.37 -5.92
N SER A 70 -12.36 5.48 -6.28
CA SER A 70 -12.94 6.83 -6.15
C SER A 70 -14.18 7.01 -7.02
N GLU A 71 -14.13 6.56 -8.28
CA GLU A 71 -15.29 6.59 -9.19
C GLU A 71 -16.46 5.76 -8.66
N LEU A 72 -16.17 4.56 -8.13
CA LEU A 72 -17.17 3.70 -7.55
C LEU A 72 -17.82 4.33 -6.31
N ALA A 73 -17.01 4.95 -5.44
CA ALA A 73 -17.50 5.65 -4.24
C ALA A 73 -18.47 6.78 -4.63
N GLN A 74 -18.11 7.61 -5.62
CA GLN A 74 -19.00 8.67 -6.11
C GLN A 74 -20.30 8.12 -6.71
N SER A 75 -20.24 6.99 -7.41
CA SER A 75 -21.44 6.34 -7.95
C SER A 75 -22.35 5.84 -6.82
N LEU A 76 -21.79 5.31 -5.74
CA LEU A 76 -22.56 4.85 -4.59
C LEU A 76 -23.22 6.01 -3.86
N GLU A 77 -22.50 7.13 -3.64
CA GLU A 77 -23.07 8.34 -3.03
C GLU A 77 -24.22 8.94 -3.84
N ARG A 78 -24.16 8.87 -5.18
CA ARG A 78 -25.28 9.29 -6.03
C ARG A 78 -26.48 8.38 -5.81
N ARG A 79 -26.25 7.06 -5.83
CA ARG A 79 -27.33 6.08 -5.65
C ARG A 79 -27.97 6.15 -4.27
N GLU A 80 -27.19 6.42 -3.23
CA GLU A 80 -27.70 6.66 -1.87
C GLU A 80 -28.63 7.88 -1.83
N ARG A 81 -28.20 9.01 -2.42
CA ARG A 81 -29.04 10.22 -2.52
C ARG A 81 -30.34 9.98 -3.28
N ASP A 82 -30.29 9.22 -4.36
CA ASP A 82 -31.47 8.87 -5.15
C ASP A 82 -32.43 7.99 -4.33
N LEU A 83 -31.90 6.97 -3.63
CA LEU A 83 -32.70 6.11 -2.76
C LEU A 83 -33.34 6.88 -1.61
N PHE A 84 -32.61 7.80 -0.98
CA PHE A 84 -33.13 8.65 0.07
C PHE A 84 -34.27 9.55 -0.46
N THR A 85 -34.06 10.14 -1.64
CA THR A 85 -35.07 10.96 -2.30
C THR A 85 -36.34 10.15 -2.58
N ASP A 86 -36.20 8.93 -3.07
CA ASP A 86 -37.33 8.03 -3.32
C ASP A 86 -38.02 7.59 -2.02
N LEU A 87 -37.28 7.29 -0.95
CA LEU A 87 -37.85 6.99 0.37
C LEU A 87 -38.67 8.15 0.93
N VAL A 88 -38.17 9.37 0.80
CA VAL A 88 -38.91 10.58 1.19
C VAL A 88 -40.20 10.73 0.36
N LYS A 89 -40.15 10.47 -0.94
CA LYS A 89 -41.35 10.46 -1.80
C LYS A 89 -42.34 9.37 -1.37
N LEU A 90 -41.87 8.15 -1.12
CA LEU A 90 -42.72 7.03 -0.68
C LEU A 90 -43.36 7.31 0.69
N ARG A 91 -42.63 7.88 1.66
CA ARG A 91 -43.21 8.32 2.95
C ARG A 91 -44.26 9.41 2.78
N ARG A 92 -44.09 10.30 1.80
CA ARG A 92 -45.06 11.37 1.48
C ARG A 92 -46.31 10.86 0.77
N LEU A 93 -46.26 9.70 0.12
CA LEU A 93 -47.42 9.06 -0.53
C LEU A 93 -48.37 8.35 0.46
N GLU A 94 -48.13 8.52 1.76
CA GLU A 94 -48.88 7.94 2.90
C GLU A 94 -48.85 6.40 3.07
N PRO A 95 -48.96 5.91 4.33
CA PRO A 95 -48.44 4.62 4.78
C PRO A 95 -49.48 3.48 4.84
N GLU A 96 -50.47 3.49 3.95
CA GLU A 96 -51.58 2.51 3.94
C GLU A 96 -51.28 1.23 3.14
N ASN A 97 -50.15 1.17 2.44
CA ASN A 97 -49.80 0.04 1.59
C ASN A 97 -48.68 -0.79 2.22
N GLU A 98 -49.00 -2.00 2.69
CA GLU A 98 -48.06 -2.94 3.34
C GLU A 98 -46.80 -3.19 2.48
N SER A 99 -46.96 -3.24 1.15
CA SER A 99 -45.83 -3.43 0.21
C SER A 99 -44.82 -2.27 0.24
N LEU A 100 -45.27 -1.04 0.53
CA LEU A 100 -44.39 0.12 0.67
C LEU A 100 -43.64 0.07 2.00
N ARG A 101 -44.22 -0.49 3.07
CA ARG A 101 -43.52 -0.67 4.35
C ARG A 101 -42.39 -1.69 4.25
N GLU A 102 -42.63 -2.81 3.57
CA GLU A 102 -41.59 -3.81 3.29
C GLU A 102 -40.48 -3.23 2.40
N THR A 103 -40.84 -2.43 1.39
CA THR A 103 -39.87 -1.76 0.53
C THR A 103 -39.02 -0.74 1.30
N ILE A 104 -39.64 0.02 2.21
CA ILE A 104 -38.92 0.97 3.08
C ILE A 104 -37.95 0.21 3.99
N LYS A 105 -38.41 -0.87 4.64
CA LYS A 105 -37.58 -1.70 5.51
C LYS A 105 -36.38 -2.31 4.77
N SER A 106 -36.60 -2.87 3.58
CA SER A 106 -35.51 -3.41 2.75
C SER A 106 -34.49 -2.34 2.34
N LYS A 107 -34.95 -1.11 2.06
CA LYS A 107 -34.04 0.00 1.75
C LYS A 107 -33.24 0.47 2.97
N ASP A 108 -33.84 0.48 4.15
CA ASP A 108 -33.14 0.82 5.40
C ASP A 108 -32.04 -0.21 5.70
N GLU A 109 -32.31 -1.51 5.51
CA GLU A 109 -31.32 -2.59 5.66
C GLU A 109 -30.13 -2.43 4.67
N ILE A 110 -30.41 -2.03 3.43
CA ILE A 110 -29.36 -1.76 2.43
C ILE A 110 -28.51 -0.54 2.83
N ILE A 111 -29.14 0.52 3.38
CA ILE A 111 -28.43 1.72 3.85
C ILE A 111 -27.48 1.36 5.00
N GLU A 112 -27.93 0.57 5.98
CA GLU A 112 -27.07 0.11 7.08
C GLU A 112 -25.88 -0.72 6.58
N LEU A 113 -26.10 -1.58 5.58
CA LEU A 113 -25.04 -2.38 4.97
C LEU A 113 -24.00 -1.49 4.26
N LEU A 114 -24.47 -0.46 3.54
CA LEU A 114 -23.61 0.49 2.84
C LEU A 114 -22.80 1.35 3.82
N GLN A 115 -23.40 1.80 4.91
CA GLN A 115 -22.70 2.54 5.98
C GLN A 115 -21.62 1.69 6.65
N SER A 116 -21.90 0.40 6.86
CA SER A 116 -20.93 -0.57 7.38
C SER A 116 -19.75 -0.74 6.43
N HIS A 117 -20.01 -0.83 5.13
CA HIS A 117 -18.96 -0.96 4.11
C HIS A 117 -18.12 0.33 4.00
N LEU A 118 -18.75 1.51 4.02
CA LEU A 118 -18.02 2.79 4.02
C LEU A 118 -17.08 2.93 5.23
N SER A 119 -17.53 2.50 6.40
CA SER A 119 -16.70 2.46 7.61
C SER A 119 -15.48 1.52 7.45
N LEU A 120 -15.68 0.34 6.86
CA LEU A 120 -14.59 -0.58 6.51
C LEU A 120 -13.60 0.02 5.51
N MET A 121 -14.08 0.75 4.50
CA MET A 121 -13.23 1.43 3.53
C MET A 121 -12.41 2.55 4.18
N ARG A 122 -13.01 3.33 5.08
CA ARG A 122 -12.28 4.34 5.87
C ARG A 122 -11.21 3.70 6.74
N MET A 123 -11.50 2.56 7.37
CA MET A 123 -10.53 1.80 8.16
C MET A 123 -9.39 1.25 7.28
N ALA A 124 -9.68 0.75 6.08
CA ALA A 124 -8.67 0.28 5.14
C ALA A 124 -7.74 1.44 4.72
N GLY A 125 -8.30 2.63 4.48
CA GLY A 125 -7.52 3.85 4.22
C GLY A 125 -6.65 4.25 5.40
N ALA A 126 -7.18 4.17 6.63
CA ALA A 126 -6.42 4.49 7.84
C ALA A 126 -5.30 3.47 8.12
N LEU A 127 -5.55 2.18 7.93
CA LEU A 127 -4.54 1.11 8.01
C LEU A 127 -3.44 1.28 6.95
N GLN A 128 -3.82 1.66 5.73
CA GLN A 128 -2.86 1.95 4.67
C GLN A 128 -1.99 3.16 5.02
N LYS A 129 -2.58 4.22 5.58
CA LYS A 129 -1.85 5.38 6.10
C LYS A 129 -0.90 4.99 7.22
N HIS A 130 -1.33 4.14 8.15
CA HIS A 130 -0.47 3.63 9.21
C HIS A 130 0.67 2.74 8.67
N SER A 131 0.41 1.94 7.63
CA SER A 131 1.45 1.15 6.95
C SER A 131 2.47 2.05 6.25
N ILE A 132 2.05 3.20 5.72
CA ILE A 132 2.94 4.21 5.15
C ILE A 132 3.80 4.81 6.27
N ASN A 133 3.20 5.22 7.40
CA ASN A 133 3.94 5.74 8.55
C ASN A 133 4.93 4.73 9.15
N LEU A 134 4.57 3.44 9.17
CA LEU A 134 5.47 2.38 9.63
C LEU A 134 6.67 2.21 8.69
N LEU A 135 6.44 2.33 7.38
CA LEU A 135 7.53 2.40 6.41
C LEU A 135 8.40 3.63 6.65
N ASP A 136 7.81 4.79 6.99
CA ASP A 136 8.54 6.02 7.36
C ASP A 136 9.43 5.81 8.60
N SER A 137 8.95 5.14 9.65
CA SER A 137 9.79 4.83 10.84
C SER A 137 10.87 3.78 10.57
N ILE A 138 10.61 2.79 9.72
CA ILE A 138 11.63 1.83 9.27
C ILE A 138 12.70 2.57 8.44
N LEU A 139 12.30 3.59 7.69
CA LEU A 139 13.18 4.51 6.97
C LEU A 139 14.00 5.37 7.94
N ASP A 140 13.42 5.91 9.01
CA ASP A 140 14.15 6.67 10.05
C ASP A 140 15.23 5.83 10.74
N GLU A 141 14.95 4.55 11.05
CA GLU A 141 15.94 3.62 11.59
C GLU A 141 17.05 3.26 10.57
N ALA A 142 16.71 3.19 9.29
CA ALA A 142 17.69 2.98 8.21
C ALA A 142 18.55 4.24 7.96
N GLU A 143 18.02 5.45 8.14
CA GLU A 143 18.74 6.72 8.11
C GLU A 143 19.79 6.82 9.22
N ALA A 144 19.49 6.30 10.41
CA ALA A 144 20.47 6.17 11.50
C ALA A 144 21.61 5.16 11.17
N GLY A 145 21.39 4.27 10.19
CA GLY A 145 22.29 3.19 9.78
C GLY A 145 23.26 3.50 8.62
N GLY A 146 23.16 4.67 7.95
CA GLY A 146 24.22 5.18 7.07
C GLY A 146 24.21 4.77 5.59
N ASP A 147 23.04 4.54 4.97
CA ASP A 147 22.97 4.27 3.51
C ASP A 147 22.75 5.56 2.68
N GLU A 148 23.76 5.95 1.90
CA GLU A 148 23.83 7.23 1.15
C GLU A 148 22.90 7.31 -0.07
N ILE A 149 22.42 6.17 -0.60
CA ILE A 149 21.52 6.14 -1.76
C ILE A 149 20.08 6.49 -1.34
N LEU A 150 19.70 6.10 -0.11
CA LEU A 150 18.41 6.45 0.49
C LEU A 150 18.31 7.97 0.74
N LYS A 151 19.36 8.59 1.29
CA LYS A 151 19.40 10.02 1.64
C LYS A 151 19.08 10.96 0.47
N ARG A 152 19.59 10.67 -0.73
CA ARG A 152 19.31 11.51 -1.93
C ARG A 152 17.88 11.39 -2.43
N THR A 153 17.22 10.28 -2.15
CA THR A 153 15.84 10.02 -2.58
C THR A 153 14.84 10.67 -1.61
N ILE A 154 15.21 10.75 -0.33
CA ILE A 154 14.40 11.29 0.78
C ILE A 154 14.40 12.83 0.84
N ALA A 155 15.50 13.49 0.49
CA ALA A 155 15.63 14.96 0.51
C ALA A 155 14.59 15.73 -0.34
N ASN A 156 13.84 15.04 -1.20
CA ASN A 156 12.86 15.64 -2.11
C ASN A 156 11.38 15.54 -1.66
N ARG A 157 11.03 14.96 -0.49
CA ARG A 157 9.62 14.63 -0.18
C ARG A 157 9.15 14.82 1.28
N LYS A 158 9.47 15.93 1.92
CA LYS A 158 9.06 16.21 3.32
C LYS A 158 7.60 16.71 3.43
N VAL A 159 6.75 16.06 4.25
CA VAL A 159 5.50 16.63 4.83
C VAL A 159 5.25 16.00 6.22
N GLU A 160 4.91 16.83 7.23
CA GLU A 160 4.61 16.43 8.62
C GLU A 160 3.09 16.43 8.88
N LEU A 161 2.58 15.56 9.76
CA LEU A 161 1.17 15.49 10.19
C LEU A 161 0.99 16.00 11.64
N ASP A 162 -0.17 16.61 11.90
CA ASP A 162 -0.57 17.29 13.14
C ASP A 162 -1.37 16.36 14.10
N ASN A 163 -1.23 16.62 15.40
CA ASN A 163 -1.92 16.01 16.56
C ASN A 163 -3.45 15.85 16.41
N GLU A 164 -4.16 16.71 15.67
CA GLU A 164 -5.61 16.54 15.43
C GLU A 164 -5.96 15.20 14.75
N GLN A 165 -5.01 14.62 13.99
CA GLN A 165 -5.22 13.36 13.28
C GLN A 165 -5.02 12.12 14.16
N GLU A 166 -4.38 12.25 15.32
CA GLU A 166 -4.27 11.16 16.32
C GLU A 166 -5.57 11.03 17.13
N ASP A 167 -6.19 12.14 17.51
CA ASP A 167 -7.43 12.13 18.31
C ASP A 167 -8.62 11.54 17.53
N GLU A 168 -8.72 11.83 16.22
CA GLU A 168 -9.74 11.22 15.34
C GLU A 168 -9.60 9.69 15.24
N PHE A 169 -8.39 9.17 15.43
CA PHE A 169 -8.11 7.74 15.33
C PHE A 169 -8.58 6.97 16.57
N ASP A 170 -8.40 7.55 17.76
CA ASP A 170 -8.82 6.95 19.03
C ASP A 170 -10.35 6.93 19.19
N GLU A 171 -11.02 7.97 18.73
CA GLU A 171 -12.49 8.06 18.78
C GLU A 171 -13.14 7.01 17.84
N LEU A 172 -12.55 6.82 16.66
CA LEU A 172 -12.95 5.79 15.69
C LEU A 172 -12.75 4.37 16.24
N PHE A 173 -11.67 4.13 16.98
CA PHE A 173 -11.38 2.82 17.59
C PHE A 173 -12.38 2.48 18.71
N ALA A 174 -12.83 3.48 19.46
CA ALA A 174 -13.87 3.31 20.48
C ALA A 174 -15.24 2.94 19.87
N GLU A 175 -15.57 3.50 18.71
CA GLU A 175 -16.82 3.23 17.99
C GLU A 175 -16.84 1.81 17.38
N MET A 176 -15.72 1.35 16.83
CA MET A 176 -15.54 -0.03 16.35
C MET A 176 -15.78 -1.08 17.44
N LYS A 177 -15.34 -0.81 18.68
CA LYS A 177 -15.54 -1.71 19.83
C LYS A 177 -17.01 -1.74 20.30
N ARG A 178 -17.81 -0.73 19.94
CA ARG A 178 -19.27 -0.73 20.15
C ARG A 178 -19.96 -1.53 19.05
N MET A 179 -19.60 -1.32 17.79
CA MET A 179 -20.20 -2.05 16.66
C MET A 179 -19.88 -3.56 16.68
N GLY A 180 -18.66 -3.95 17.04
CA GLY A 180 -18.30 -5.37 17.20
C GLY A 180 -19.09 -6.10 18.30
N ARG A 181 -19.69 -5.36 19.26
CA ARG A 181 -20.61 -5.95 20.25
C ARG A 181 -22.01 -6.17 19.69
N ILE A 182 -22.48 -5.33 18.78
CA ILE A 182 -23.78 -5.44 18.12
C ILE A 182 -23.81 -6.64 17.17
N VAL A 183 -22.73 -6.85 16.41
CA VAL A 183 -22.60 -7.99 15.47
C VAL A 183 -22.56 -9.36 16.20
N ARG A 184 -22.04 -9.42 17.43
CA ARG A 184 -22.06 -10.65 18.25
C ARG A 184 -23.43 -11.00 18.85
N ILE A 185 -24.34 -10.02 18.96
CA ILE A 185 -25.69 -10.26 19.47
C ILE A 185 -26.60 -10.80 18.34
N SER A 186 -26.39 -10.33 17.10
CA SER A 186 -27.17 -10.76 15.93
C SER A 186 -26.81 -12.15 15.37
N THR A 187 -25.75 -12.80 15.89
CA THR A 187 -25.27 -14.13 15.43
C THR A 187 -25.60 -15.27 16.39
N LYS A 188 -26.47 -15.03 17.38
CA LYS A 188 -26.87 -16.02 18.40
C LYS A 188 -28.35 -16.42 18.40
N ASP A 189 -29.15 -15.92 17.48
CA ASP A 189 -30.53 -16.38 17.21
C ASP A 189 -30.58 -17.09 15.84
#